data_AF-A0A967I5S3-F1
#
_entry.id   AF-A0A967I5S3-F1
#
_cell.length_a   1.000
_cell.length_b   1.000
_cell.length_c   1.000
_cell.angle_alpha   90.00
_cell.angle_beta   90.00
_cell.angle_gamma   90.00
#
_symmetry.space_group_name_H-M   'P 1'
#
loop_
_entity.id
_entity.type
_entity.pdbx_description
1 polymer ?
#
loop_
_entity_poly.entity_id
_entity_poly.type
_entity_poly.pdbx_seq_one_letter_code
_entity_poly.pdbx_strand_id
1 'polypeptide(L)'
;MAKRSKAGDDVPGNVMATYAGAQKMMMELGLCLVEWEDQIERVFERDGITVTGFSVRMPAAKGLDYLMTLRGVMEGEKIVTFHSASTLAEVLRGMRNRLRNNSVRWKADAY
;
A
#
# COMPACT_ATOMS: atom_id res chain seq x y z
N MET A 1 24.70 42.10 26.68
CA MET A 1 23.37 42.34 26.07
C MET A 1 23.19 41.40 24.89
N ALA A 2 22.44 40.31 25.05
CA ALA A 2 22.15 39.36 23.98
C ALA A 2 21.01 39.89 23.10
N LYS A 3 21.25 40.11 21.80
CA LYS A 3 20.20 40.40 20.82
C LYS A 3 19.60 39.09 20.32
N ARG A 4 18.33 38.86 20.68
CA ARG A 4 17.47 37.76 20.23
C ARG A 4 17.38 37.75 18.69
N SER A 5 17.57 36.58 18.08
CA SER A 5 17.23 36.34 16.67
C SER A 5 15.72 36.44 16.50
N LYS A 6 15.27 37.14 15.45
CA LYS A 6 13.88 37.08 14.97
C LYS A 6 13.63 35.68 14.41
N ALA A 7 12.83 34.88 15.11
CA ALA A 7 12.20 33.70 14.54
C ALA A 7 11.19 34.18 13.49
N GLY A 8 11.30 33.62 12.28
CA GLY A 8 10.46 33.94 11.15
C GLY A 8 9.04 33.39 11.31
N ASP A 9 8.08 34.21 10.89
CA ASP A 9 6.77 33.90 10.33
C ASP A 9 6.27 32.45 10.47
N ASP A 10 5.48 32.19 11.52
CA ASP A 10 4.48 31.13 11.51
C ASP A 10 3.37 31.54 10.54
N VAL A 11 3.40 31.02 9.31
CA VAL A 11 2.26 31.07 8.40
C VAL A 11 1.28 29.96 8.81
N PRO A 12 0.05 30.27 9.28
CA PRO A 12 -0.94 29.25 9.59
C PRO A 12 -1.54 28.75 8.27
N GLY A 13 -0.82 27.86 7.59
CA GLY A 13 -1.25 27.18 6.38
C GLY A 13 -2.34 26.15 6.66
N ASN A 14 -3.56 26.64 6.86
CA ASN A 14 -4.85 25.97 6.64
C ASN A 14 -4.97 24.50 7.10
N VAL A 15 -5.00 24.29 8.42
CA VAL A 15 -5.25 23.00 9.10
C VAL A 15 -6.53 22.28 8.59
N MET A 16 -7.51 23.03 8.08
CA MET A 16 -8.74 22.48 7.51
C MET A 16 -8.55 21.84 6.12
N ALA A 17 -7.66 22.39 5.28
CA ALA A 17 -7.32 21.80 3.99
C ALA A 17 -6.54 20.49 4.17
N THR A 18 -5.68 20.41 5.20
CA THR A 18 -5.01 19.16 5.57
C THR A 18 -5.97 18.12 6.14
N TYR A 19 -7.03 18.54 6.84
CA TYR A 19 -8.05 17.61 7.38
C TYR A 19 -8.95 17.04 6.28
N ALA A 20 -9.44 17.87 5.36
CA ALA A 20 -10.20 17.42 4.19
C ALA A 20 -9.37 16.49 3.28
N GLY A 21 -8.08 16.81 3.12
CA GLY A 21 -7.12 15.93 2.42
C GLY A 21 -6.93 14.58 3.11
N ALA A 22 -6.81 14.57 4.44
CA ALA A 22 -6.70 13.34 5.22
C ALA A 22 -7.99 12.50 5.17
N GLN A 23 -9.17 13.12 5.28
CA GLN A 23 -10.45 12.42 5.16
C GLN A 23 -10.64 11.79 3.78
N LYS A 24 -10.30 12.52 2.71
CA LYS A 24 -10.34 11.99 1.35
C LYS A 24 -9.41 10.78 1.21
N MET A 25 -8.18 10.88 1.72
CA MET A 25 -7.22 9.77 1.70
C MET A 25 -7.74 8.54 2.47
N MET A 26 -8.31 8.73 3.66
CA MET A 26 -8.90 7.64 4.44
C MET A 26 -10.08 6.98 3.72
N MET A 27 -10.92 7.76 3.07
CA MET A 27 -12.04 7.24 2.28
C MET A 27 -11.56 6.44 1.06
N GLU A 28 -10.56 6.95 0.33
CA GLU A 28 -9.93 6.26 -0.79
C GLU A 28 -9.25 4.95 -0.35
N LEU A 29 -8.59 4.95 0.82
CA LEU A 29 -8.03 3.74 1.41
C LEU A 29 -9.12 2.74 1.81
N GLY A 30 -10.21 3.20 2.43
CA GLY A 30 -11.34 2.34 2.81
C GLY A 30 -12.00 1.67 1.61
N LEU A 31 -12.28 2.43 0.55
CA LEU A 31 -12.81 1.88 -0.71
C LEU A 31 -11.83 0.90 -1.35
N CYS A 32 -10.53 1.21 -1.32
CA CYS A 32 -9.50 0.30 -1.82
C CYS A 32 -9.55 -1.03 -1.05
N LEU A 33 -9.63 -1.01 0.28
CA LEU A 33 -9.68 -2.22 1.12
C LEU A 33 -10.89 -3.11 0.83
N VAL A 34 -12.08 -2.54 0.60
CA VAL A 34 -13.28 -3.33 0.25
C VAL A 34 -13.09 -4.04 -1.10
N GLU A 35 -12.56 -3.32 -2.10
CA GLU A 35 -12.27 -3.93 -3.39
C GLU A 35 -11.17 -5.01 -3.30
N TRP A 36 -10.28 -4.90 -2.33
CA TRP A 36 -9.22 -5.90 -2.09
C TRP A 36 -9.78 -7.26 -1.66
N GLU A 37 -10.83 -7.29 -0.85
CA GLU A 37 -11.46 -8.54 -0.40
C GLU A 37 -12.03 -9.34 -1.59
N ASP A 38 -12.82 -8.69 -2.45
CA ASP A 38 -13.36 -9.30 -3.67
C ASP A 38 -12.25 -9.79 -4.62
N GLN A 39 -11.13 -9.06 -4.73
CA GLN A 39 -10.01 -9.51 -5.55
C GLN A 39 -9.26 -10.71 -4.94
N ILE A 40 -9.18 -10.80 -3.61
CA ILE A 40 -8.56 -11.93 -2.93
C ILE A 40 -9.41 -13.20 -3.10
N GLU A 41 -10.72 -13.09 -2.95
CA GLU A 41 -11.64 -14.21 -3.15
C GLU A 41 -11.53 -14.78 -4.57
N ARG A 42 -11.50 -13.91 -5.59
CA ARG A 42 -11.31 -14.33 -6.99
C ARG A 42 -9.99 -15.03 -7.26
N VAL A 43 -8.93 -14.69 -6.53
CA VAL A 43 -7.62 -15.35 -6.65
C VAL A 43 -7.71 -16.79 -6.16
N PHE A 44 -8.46 -17.05 -5.09
CA PHE A 44 -8.73 -18.39 -4.63
C PHE A 44 -9.53 -19.19 -5.67
N GLU A 45 -10.65 -18.64 -6.15
CA GLU A 45 -11.52 -19.32 -7.12
C GLU A 45 -10.81 -19.64 -8.43
N ARG A 46 -9.96 -18.72 -8.91
CA ARG A 46 -9.30 -18.82 -10.21
C ARG A 46 -8.02 -19.65 -10.18
N ASP A 47 -7.17 -19.41 -9.19
CA ASP A 47 -5.81 -19.96 -9.16
C ASP A 47 -5.62 -21.02 -8.07
N GLY A 48 -6.64 -21.28 -7.23
CA GLY A 48 -6.51 -22.17 -6.08
C GLY A 48 -5.59 -21.61 -4.98
N ILE A 49 -5.37 -20.29 -4.97
CA ILE A 49 -4.46 -19.62 -4.04
C ILE A 49 -5.22 -19.08 -2.85
N THR A 50 -4.95 -19.61 -1.66
CA THR A 50 -5.43 -19.05 -0.40
C THR A 50 -4.48 -17.96 0.06
N VAL A 51 -4.88 -16.69 -0.04
CA VAL A 51 -4.11 -15.56 0.49
C VAL A 51 -4.09 -15.64 2.02
N THR A 52 -2.91 -15.64 2.62
CA THR A 52 -2.71 -15.77 4.07
C THR A 52 -2.34 -14.46 4.75
N GLY A 53 -1.93 -13.45 3.98
CA GLY A 53 -1.69 -12.12 4.51
C GLY A 53 -0.95 -11.21 3.54
N PHE A 54 -0.87 -9.94 3.90
CA PHE A 54 -0.09 -8.94 3.18
C PHE A 54 0.70 -8.06 4.14
N SER A 55 1.73 -7.40 3.62
CA SER A 55 2.47 -6.37 4.33
C SER A 55 2.89 -5.27 3.37
N VAL A 56 3.00 -4.05 3.87
CA VAL A 56 3.58 -2.92 3.13
C VAL A 56 4.76 -2.40 3.93
N ARG A 57 5.94 -2.41 3.31
CA ARG A 57 7.15 -1.79 3.86
C ARG A 57 7.27 -0.37 3.34
N MET A 58 7.42 0.58 4.27
CA MET A 58 7.69 1.98 3.94
C MET A 58 9.12 2.14 3.41
N PRO A 59 9.35 3.12 2.52
CA PRO A 59 10.69 3.41 2.03
C PRO A 59 11.61 3.86 3.18
N ALA A 60 12.80 3.26 3.26
CA ALA A 60 13.78 3.58 4.31
C ALA A 60 14.43 4.95 4.15
N ALA A 61 14.36 5.53 2.95
CA ALA A 61 14.91 6.83 2.61
C ALA A 61 14.05 7.52 1.54
N LYS A 62 14.16 8.85 1.47
CA LYS A 62 13.48 9.65 0.44
C LYS A 62 13.98 9.21 -0.95
N GLY A 63 13.04 8.93 -1.85
CA GLY A 63 13.33 8.48 -3.21
C GLY A 63 13.41 6.95 -3.37
N LEU A 64 13.16 6.18 -2.30
CA LEU A 64 12.90 4.74 -2.40
C LEU A 64 11.39 4.48 -2.53
N ASP A 65 11.05 3.31 -3.07
CA ASP A 65 9.67 2.87 -3.23
C ASP A 65 9.10 2.23 -1.97
N TYR A 66 7.79 2.31 -1.85
CA TYR A 66 7.01 1.39 -1.01
C TYR A 66 7.08 -0.01 -1.60
N LEU A 67 7.14 -1.02 -0.75
CA LEU A 67 7.11 -2.43 -1.18
C LEU A 67 5.95 -3.15 -0.52
N MET A 68 4.97 -3.57 -1.32
CA MET A 68 3.91 -4.47 -0.91
C MET A 68 4.31 -5.93 -1.17
N THR A 69 4.06 -6.79 -0.18
CA THR A 69 4.21 -8.24 -0.25
C THR A 69 2.84 -8.88 0.02
N LEU A 70 2.43 -9.82 -0.82
CA LEU A 70 1.22 -10.63 -0.63
C LEU A 70 1.65 -12.10 -0.57
N ARG A 71 1.22 -12.80 0.47
CA ARG A 71 1.55 -14.21 0.72
C ARG A 71 0.30 -15.06 0.58
N GLY A 72 0.49 -16.28 0.10
CA GLY A 72 -0.57 -17.27 0.00
C GLY A 72 -0.03 -18.69 0.05
N VAL A 73 -0.95 -19.63 -0.06
CA VAL A 73 -0.68 -21.06 -0.17
C VAL A 73 -1.39 -21.59 -1.41
N MET A 74 -0.69 -22.39 -2.21
CA MET A 74 -1.22 -23.05 -3.40
C MET A 74 -0.79 -24.51 -3.36
N GLU A 75 -1.74 -25.44 -3.38
CA GLU A 75 -1.46 -26.89 -3.32
C GLU A 75 -0.55 -27.31 -2.13
N GLY A 76 -0.61 -26.58 -1.02
CA GLY A 76 0.22 -26.82 0.18
C GLY A 76 1.59 -26.13 0.16
N GLU A 77 1.98 -25.51 -0.96
CA GLU A 77 3.21 -24.73 -1.07
C GLU A 77 2.99 -23.27 -0.70
N LYS A 78 3.92 -22.69 0.07
CA LYS A 78 3.91 -21.26 0.37
C LYS A 78 4.38 -20.48 -0.84
N ILE A 79 3.63 -19.46 -1.21
CA ILE A 79 3.94 -18.58 -2.34
C ILE A 79 3.83 -17.11 -1.96
N VAL A 80 4.55 -16.28 -2.70
CA VAL A 80 4.64 -14.85 -2.46
C VAL A 80 4.70 -14.06 -3.78
N THR A 81 4.14 -12.86 -3.74
CA THR A 81 4.27 -11.87 -4.81
C THR A 81 4.57 -10.49 -4.24
N PHE A 82 5.12 -9.63 -5.08
CA PHE A 82 5.60 -8.31 -4.72
C PHE A 82 5.13 -7.25 -5.71
N HIS A 83 4.93 -6.04 -5.21
CA HIS A 83 4.74 -4.85 -6.02
C HIS A 83 5.36 -3.65 -5.33
N SER A 84 6.06 -2.80 -6.08
CA SER A 84 6.63 -1.57 -5.56
C SER A 84 6.12 -0.36 -6.33
N ALA A 85 6.01 0.77 -5.64
CA ALA A 85 5.64 2.05 -6.23
C ALA A 85 6.11 3.23 -5.36
N SER A 86 6.13 4.43 -5.94
CA SER A 86 6.66 5.64 -5.28
C SER A 86 5.79 6.15 -4.14
N THR A 87 4.51 5.75 -4.10
CA THR A 87 3.56 6.13 -3.04
C THR A 87 2.76 4.93 -2.54
N LEU A 88 2.26 5.02 -1.30
CA LEU A 88 1.37 4.02 -0.72
C LEU A 88 0.11 3.80 -1.55
N ALA A 89 -0.49 4.87 -2.07
CA ALA A 89 -1.70 4.77 -2.88
C ALA A 89 -1.43 4.01 -4.20
N GLU A 90 -0.30 4.27 -4.84
CA GLU A 90 0.11 3.57 -6.05
C GLU A 90 0.40 2.10 -5.80
N VAL A 91 1.06 1.75 -4.68
CA VAL A 91 1.39 0.34 -4.40
C VAL A 91 0.12 -0.48 -4.14
N LEU A 92 -0.84 0.07 -3.39
CA LEU A 92 -2.11 -0.62 -3.13
C LEU A 92 -2.93 -0.77 -4.42
N ARG A 93 -3.08 0.30 -5.19
CA ARG A 93 -3.83 0.30 -6.45
C ARG A 93 -3.19 -0.60 -7.50
N GLY A 94 -1.87 -0.57 -7.61
CA GLY A 94 -1.10 -1.34 -8.57
C GLY A 94 -1.19 -2.83 -8.29
N MET A 95 -1.07 -3.25 -7.03
CA MET A 95 -1.23 -4.66 -6.67
C MET A 95 -2.69 -5.14 -6.89
N ARG A 96 -3.69 -4.36 -6.47
CA ARG A 96 -5.11 -4.66 -6.76
C ARG A 96 -5.37 -4.84 -8.26
N ASN A 97 -4.90 -3.91 -9.08
CA ASN A 97 -5.05 -3.99 -10.54
C ASN A 97 -4.34 -5.21 -11.12
N ARG A 98 -3.19 -5.60 -10.55
CA ARG A 98 -2.49 -6.82 -10.98
C ARG A 98 -3.28 -8.08 -10.67
N LEU A 99 -3.86 -8.19 -9.47
CA LEU A 99 -4.72 -9.31 -9.08
C LEU A 99 -5.93 -9.40 -10.02
N ARG A 100 -6.61 -8.27 -10.23
CA ARG A 100 -7.77 -8.15 -11.12
C ARG A 100 -7.47 -8.58 -12.56
N ASN A 101 -6.34 -8.14 -13.09
CA ASN A 101 -5.96 -8.42 -14.48
C ASN A 101 -5.14 -9.71 -14.63
N ASN A 102 -5.03 -10.52 -13.57
CA ASN A 102 -4.23 -11.75 -13.53
C ASN A 102 -2.78 -11.59 -14.03
N SER A 103 -2.13 -10.48 -13.66
CA SER A 103 -0.74 -10.18 -14.05
C SER A 103 0.26 -10.32 -12.91
N VAL A 104 -0.21 -10.87 -11.79
CA VAL A 104 0.62 -11.21 -10.64
C VAL A 104 1.52 -12.38 -10.98
N ARG A 105 2.78 -12.30 -10.59
CA ARG A 105 3.74 -13.40 -10.70
C ARG A 105 4.03 -13.94 -9.30
N TRP A 106 3.44 -15.09 -8.99
CA TRP A 106 3.70 -15.82 -7.77
C TRP A 106 5.05 -16.54 -7.86
N LYS A 107 5.73 -16.65 -6.71
CA LYS A 107 7.00 -17.37 -6.54
C LYS A 107 6.93 -18.18 -5.26
N ALA A 108 7.71 -19.25 -5.15
CA ALA A 108 7.88 -19.96 -3.89
C ALA A 108 8.37 -18.99 -2.80
N ASP A 109 7.73 -19.01 -1.63
CA ASP A 109 8.18 -18.25 -0.46
C ASP A 109 9.23 -19.07 0.28
N ALA A 110 10.49 -18.65 0.19
CA ALA A 110 11.63 -19.36 0.79
C ALA A 110 11.83 -19.04 2.29
N TYR A 111 10.88 -18.35 2.92
CA TYR A 111 10.96 -17.83 4.29
C TYR A 111 9.83 -18.34 5.21
#